data_AF-B4LI97-F1
#
_entry.id   AF-B4LI97-F1
#
_cell.length_a   1.000
_cell.length_b   1.000
_cell.length_c   1.000
_cell.angle_alpha   90.00
_cell.angle_beta   90.00
_cell.angle_gamma   90.00
#
_symmetry.space_group_name_H-M   'P 1'
#
loop_
_entity.id
_entity.type
_entity.pdbx_description
1 polymer ?
#
loop_
_entity_poly.entity_id
_entity_poly.type
_entity_poly.pdbx_seq_one_letter_code
_entity_poly.pdbx_strand_id
1 'polypeptide(L)'
;MENNNKVEYWVNALQSLVGERNELLRNFADFKNGLIVIESFMREFNEQETNLAIVIRSRDQEIKKLKAEIEKLKATLSTLPKINDCLELGAECQHFKSRQPIKPFEEAPKNQSCLQLISSFIKEQMTSLSAIQEMVDEKIQEEQSNKEKLLQKLAEYEQREELHVEQMSKLRLLLISKMQAKNKGFLELRHSMQLLKDEYENSKACSICWDTIKPSGSHRAVSLLCGHLFGERCIRFSLLSSLECPQCRAPAHERDVHNIYGFPA
;
A
#
# COMPACT_ATOMS: atom_id res chain seq x y z
N MET A 1 27.84 -1.41 51.81
CA MET A 1 27.25 -0.28 51.05
C MET A 1 27.20 -0.54 49.54
N GLU A 2 28.08 -1.36 48.96
CA GLU A 2 28.06 -1.69 47.51
C GLU A 2 26.82 -2.42 46.98
N ASN A 3 26.14 -3.22 47.80
CA ASN A 3 24.96 -3.97 47.35
C ASN A 3 23.71 -3.08 47.12
N ASN A 4 23.54 -1.99 47.89
CA ASN A 4 22.41 -1.08 47.67
C ASN A 4 22.53 -0.33 46.34
N ASN A 5 23.74 0.09 45.99
CA ASN A 5 23.98 0.80 44.72
C ASN A 5 23.71 -0.08 43.50
N LYS A 6 23.97 -1.40 43.59
CA LYS A 6 23.64 -2.35 42.51
C LYS A 6 22.14 -2.58 42.38
N VAL A 7 21.42 -2.70 43.49
CA VAL A 7 19.94 -2.86 43.46
C VAL A 7 19.29 -1.61 42.86
N GLU A 8 19.72 -0.42 43.29
CA GLU A 8 19.21 0.85 42.78
C GLU A 8 19.50 1.03 41.28
N TYR A 9 20.69 0.63 40.82
CA TYR A 9 21.03 0.60 39.39
C TYR A 9 20.08 -0.29 38.58
N TRP A 10 19.81 -1.52 39.04
CA TRP A 10 18.92 -2.44 38.33
C TRP A 10 17.45 -2.01 38.37
N VAL A 11 16.99 -1.41 39.48
CA VAL A 11 15.65 -0.82 39.58
C VAL A 11 15.47 0.31 38.57
N ASN A 12 16.46 1.21 38.46
CA ASN A 12 16.43 2.31 37.50
C ASN A 12 16.50 1.79 36.05
N ALA A 13 17.33 0.77 35.77
CA ALA A 13 17.40 0.14 34.46
C ALA A 13 16.06 -0.52 34.06
N LEU A 14 15.40 -1.22 35.00
CA LEU A 14 14.09 -1.82 34.76
C LEU A 14 12.99 -0.77 34.54
N GLN A 15 13.00 0.32 35.31
CA GLN A 15 12.05 1.43 35.11
C GLN A 15 12.24 2.09 33.74
N SER A 16 13.49 2.29 33.31
CA SER A 16 13.80 2.80 31.98
C SER A 16 13.27 1.88 30.87
N LEU A 17 13.52 0.57 30.97
CA LEU A 17 13.01 -0.42 30.00
C LEU A 17 11.48 -0.50 29.96
N VAL A 18 10.80 -0.37 31.12
CA VAL A 18 9.33 -0.29 31.18
C VAL A 18 8.82 0.98 30.50
N GLY A 19 9.52 2.11 30.69
CA GLY A 19 9.22 3.36 29.98
C GLY A 19 9.30 3.21 28.47
N GLU A 20 10.42 2.66 27.97
CA GLU A 20 10.62 2.40 26.53
C GLU A 20 9.60 1.43 25.94
N ARG A 21 9.21 0.39 26.68
CA ARG A 21 8.15 -0.54 26.27
C ARG A 21 6.82 0.16 26.13
N ASN A 22 6.45 1.01 27.09
CA ASN A 22 5.18 1.72 27.07
C ASN A 22 5.14 2.76 25.93
N GLU A 23 6.27 3.38 25.60
CA GLU A 23 6.40 4.27 24.44
C GLU A 23 6.29 3.51 23.11
N LEU A 24 6.92 2.34 22.99
CA LEU A 24 6.74 1.45 21.83
C LEU A 24 5.29 1.01 21.65
N LEU A 25 4.57 0.71 22.74
CA LEU A 25 3.15 0.35 22.69
C LEU A 25 2.27 1.52 22.21
N ARG A 26 2.57 2.75 22.64
CA ARG A 26 1.88 3.95 22.14
C ARG A 26 2.14 4.15 20.64
N ASN A 27 3.41 4.10 20.22
CA ASN A 27 3.77 4.22 18.81
C ASN A 27 3.13 3.12 17.94
N PHE A 28 2.97 1.90 18.48
CA PHE A 28 2.28 0.81 17.79
C PHE A 28 0.76 1.06 17.68
N ALA A 29 0.14 1.64 18.72
CA ALA A 29 -1.26 2.04 18.66
C ALA A 29 -1.48 3.16 17.65
N ASP A 30 -0.60 4.17 17.61
CA ASP A 30 -0.65 5.25 16.63
C ASP A 30 -0.44 4.75 15.20
N PHE A 31 0.49 3.81 15.00
CA PHE A 31 0.68 3.15 13.71
C PHE A 31 -0.56 2.36 13.28
N LYS A 32 -1.19 1.61 14.19
CA LYS A 32 -2.43 0.88 13.91
C LYS A 32 -3.58 1.82 13.55
N ASN A 33 -3.70 2.95 14.24
CA ASN A 33 -4.69 3.98 13.91
C ASN A 33 -4.40 4.59 12.53
N GLY A 34 -3.13 4.86 12.20
CA GLY A 34 -2.71 5.29 10.87
C GLY A 34 -3.09 4.29 9.77
N LEU A 35 -2.95 2.98 10.04
CA LEU A 35 -3.35 1.92 9.11
C LEU A 35 -4.86 1.94 8.84
N ILE A 36 -5.68 2.14 9.88
CA ILE A 36 -7.15 2.23 9.77
C ILE A 36 -7.55 3.44 8.91
N VAL A 37 -6.89 4.58 9.09
CA VAL A 37 -7.15 5.79 8.28
C VAL A 37 -6.80 5.53 6.81
N ILE A 38 -5.67 4.88 6.53
CA ILE A 38 -5.28 4.50 5.16
C ILE A 38 -6.28 3.51 4.56
N GLU A 39 -6.74 2.50 5.31
CA GLU A 39 -7.75 1.55 4.83
C GLU A 39 -9.09 2.23 4.53
N SER A 40 -9.50 3.21 5.33
CA SER A 40 -10.70 4.02 5.06
C SER A 40 -10.54 4.84 3.77
N PHE A 41 -9.40 5.50 3.61
CA PHE A 41 -9.11 6.29 2.42
C PHE A 41 -9.05 5.44 1.14
N MET A 42 -8.39 4.27 1.20
CA MET A 42 -8.35 3.32 0.08
C MET A 42 -9.74 2.82 -0.30
N ARG A 43 -10.65 2.66 0.68
CA ARG A 43 -12.03 2.25 0.43
C ARG A 43 -12.82 3.35 -0.27
N GLU A 44 -12.73 4.58 0.21
CA GLU A 44 -13.37 5.75 -0.43
C GLU A 44 -12.84 5.96 -1.85
N PHE A 45 -11.54 5.81 -2.05
CA PHE A 45 -10.92 5.92 -3.37
C PHE A 45 -11.44 4.84 -4.33
N ASN A 46 -11.50 3.58 -3.90
CA ASN A 46 -12.02 2.47 -4.70
C ASN A 46 -13.52 2.65 -5.02
N GLU A 47 -14.30 3.25 -4.11
CA GLU A 47 -15.68 3.64 -4.36
C GLU A 47 -15.79 4.76 -5.41
N GLN A 48 -14.90 5.75 -5.39
CA GLN A 48 -14.86 6.79 -6.43
C GLN A 48 -14.45 6.22 -7.79
N GLU A 49 -13.48 5.31 -7.83
CA GLU A 49 -13.03 4.66 -9.07
C GLU A 49 -14.15 3.82 -9.70
N THR A 50 -14.87 3.03 -8.89
CA THR A 50 -16.02 2.26 -9.37
C THR A 50 -17.15 3.15 -9.88
N ASN A 51 -17.46 4.24 -9.19
CA ASN A 51 -18.45 5.22 -9.66
C ASN A 51 -18.04 5.87 -10.98
N LEU A 52 -16.78 6.24 -11.13
CA LEU A 52 -16.24 6.78 -12.39
C LEU A 52 -16.34 5.76 -13.53
N ALA A 53 -16.00 4.50 -13.28
CA ALA A 53 -16.11 3.43 -14.25
C ALA A 53 -17.56 3.20 -14.73
N ILE A 54 -18.55 3.34 -13.83
CA ILE A 54 -19.98 3.29 -14.19
C ILE A 54 -20.35 4.44 -15.12
N VAL A 55 -19.90 5.66 -14.81
CA VAL A 55 -20.17 6.85 -15.64
C VAL A 55 -19.55 6.70 -17.03
N ILE A 56 -18.28 6.26 -17.11
CA ILE A 56 -17.59 6.01 -18.39
C ILE A 56 -18.37 4.99 -19.22
N ARG A 57 -18.77 3.86 -18.63
CA ARG A 57 -19.53 2.81 -19.33
C ARG A 57 -20.87 3.33 -19.84
N SER A 58 -21.56 4.16 -19.08
CA SER A 58 -22.82 4.79 -19.49
C SER A 58 -22.62 5.70 -20.70
N ARG A 59 -21.59 6.56 -20.66
CA ARG A 59 -21.23 7.44 -21.78
C ARG A 59 -20.80 6.69 -23.02
N ASP A 60 -20.05 5.60 -22.89
CA ASP A 60 -19.68 4.73 -24.01
C ASP A 60 -20.89 4.11 -24.71
N GLN A 61 -21.93 3.73 -23.95
CA GLN A 61 -23.17 3.22 -24.53
C GLN A 61 -23.92 4.32 -25.30
N GLU A 62 -23.95 5.53 -24.75
CA GLU A 62 -24.57 6.69 -25.40
C GLU A 62 -23.86 7.04 -26.72
N ILE A 63 -22.52 7.08 -26.71
CA ILE A 63 -21.70 7.27 -27.91
C ILE A 63 -21.98 6.18 -28.96
N LYS A 64 -22.11 4.92 -28.54
CA LYS A 64 -22.46 3.82 -29.46
C LYS A 64 -23.83 4.01 -30.11
N LYS A 65 -24.83 4.48 -29.35
CA LYS A 65 -26.18 4.78 -29.88
C LYS A 65 -26.12 5.91 -30.91
N LEU A 66 -25.47 7.02 -30.57
CA LEU A 66 -25.31 8.17 -31.47
C LEU A 66 -24.57 7.79 -32.76
N LYS A 67 -23.50 6.98 -32.67
CA LYS A 67 -22.81 6.45 -33.86
C LYS A 67 -23.73 5.63 -34.75
N ALA A 68 -24.59 4.78 -34.18
CA ALA A 68 -25.55 4.00 -34.95
C ALA A 68 -26.61 4.87 -35.63
N GLU A 69 -27.06 5.95 -34.98
CA GLU A 69 -27.98 6.93 -35.58
C GLU A 69 -27.34 7.69 -36.74
N ILE A 70 -26.08 8.11 -36.58
CA ILE A 70 -25.32 8.76 -37.66
C ILE A 70 -25.21 7.84 -38.88
N GLU A 71 -24.90 6.56 -38.69
CA GLU A 71 -24.82 5.61 -39.81
C GLU A 71 -26.19 5.37 -40.47
N LYS A 72 -27.28 5.35 -39.71
CA LYS A 72 -28.64 5.31 -40.28
C LYS A 72 -28.94 6.55 -41.12
N LEU A 73 -28.62 7.74 -40.61
CA LEU A 73 -28.82 9.00 -41.34
C LEU A 73 -27.99 9.04 -42.63
N LYS A 74 -26.73 8.60 -42.58
CA LYS A 74 -25.87 8.46 -43.77
C LYS A 74 -26.48 7.50 -44.80
N ALA A 75 -27.01 6.36 -44.37
CA ALA A 75 -27.69 5.42 -45.26
C ALA A 75 -28.93 6.05 -45.91
N THR A 76 -29.76 6.76 -45.14
CA THR A 76 -30.92 7.49 -45.68
C THR A 76 -30.50 8.56 -46.70
N LEU A 77 -29.46 9.33 -46.40
CA LEU A 77 -28.86 10.30 -47.31
C LEU A 77 -28.36 9.65 -48.62
N SER A 78 -27.80 8.44 -48.56
CA SER A 78 -27.36 7.70 -49.75
C SER A 78 -28.51 7.18 -50.62
N THR A 79 -29.69 6.98 -50.03
CA THR A 79 -30.91 6.55 -50.73
C THR A 79 -31.77 7.69 -51.26
N LEU A 80 -31.51 8.93 -50.83
CA LEU A 80 -32.12 10.08 -51.45
C LEU A 80 -31.67 10.12 -52.92
N PRO A 81 -32.59 10.31 -53.89
CA PRO A 81 -32.20 10.49 -55.27
C PRO A 81 -31.16 11.60 -55.31
N LYS A 82 -30.02 11.37 -55.98
CA LYS A 82 -29.11 12.48 -56.27
C LYS A 82 -29.98 13.51 -56.95
N ILE A 83 -30.12 14.69 -56.36
CA ILE A 83 -30.86 15.82 -56.97
C ILE A 83 -30.27 16.12 -58.38
N ASN A 84 -29.03 15.69 -58.62
CA ASN A 84 -28.37 15.73 -59.92
C ASN A 84 -28.97 14.78 -60.98
N ASP A 85 -29.56 13.64 -60.60
CA ASP A 85 -30.16 12.69 -61.54
C ASP A 85 -31.54 13.18 -62.03
N CYS A 86 -32.21 14.06 -61.26
CA CYS A 86 -33.42 14.77 -61.71
C CYS A 86 -33.11 15.88 -62.73
N LEU A 87 -31.86 16.34 -62.84
CA LEU A 87 -31.44 17.30 -63.86
C LEU A 87 -31.08 16.62 -65.19
N GLU A 88 -30.78 15.31 -65.20
CA GLU A 88 -30.47 14.54 -66.41
C GLU A 88 -31.72 13.92 -67.08
N LEU A 89 -32.84 13.76 -66.37
CA LEU A 89 -34.13 13.34 -66.97
C LEU A 89 -34.75 14.39 -67.92
N GLY A 90 -34.15 15.58 -68.04
CA GLY A 90 -34.46 16.53 -69.11
C GLY A 90 -33.87 16.16 -70.47
N ALA A 91 -32.97 15.17 -70.56
CA ALA A 91 -32.18 14.91 -71.77
C ALA A 91 -32.61 13.68 -72.60
N GLU A 92 -33.47 12.78 -72.11
CA GLU A 92 -33.73 11.48 -72.79
C GLU A 92 -35.19 11.18 -73.20
N CYS A 93 -36.06 12.18 -73.36
CA CYS A 93 -37.38 11.93 -73.94
C CYS A 93 -37.35 11.97 -75.48
N GLN A 94 -36.82 10.93 -76.14
CA GLN A 94 -36.78 10.79 -77.61
C GLN A 94 -37.87 9.85 -78.20
N HIS A 95 -39.01 9.64 -77.53
CA HIS A 95 -40.02 8.67 -77.99
C HIS A 95 -41.43 9.23 -78.27
N PHE A 96 -41.53 10.48 -78.70
CA PHE A 96 -42.80 11.02 -79.23
C PHE A 96 -42.65 11.59 -80.65
N LYS A 97 -42.31 10.72 -81.62
CA LYS A 97 -42.47 11.00 -83.05
C LYS A 97 -43.73 10.31 -83.57
N SER A 98 -44.87 10.98 -83.47
CA SER A 98 -45.92 11.07 -84.50
C SER A 98 -47.27 11.48 -83.90
N ARG A 99 -47.58 12.78 -83.98
CA ARG A 99 -48.88 13.29 -84.45
C ARG A 99 -48.89 14.83 -84.43
N GLN A 100 -49.01 15.38 -85.63
CA GLN A 100 -49.46 16.72 -86.02
C GLN A 100 -48.58 17.94 -85.64
N PRO A 101 -48.50 18.95 -86.54
CA PRO A 101 -47.68 20.13 -86.33
C PRO A 101 -48.34 21.05 -85.30
N ILE A 102 -47.76 21.12 -84.10
CA ILE A 102 -48.08 22.19 -83.17
C ILE A 102 -47.39 23.46 -83.68
N LYS A 103 -48.18 24.54 -83.78
CA LYS A 103 -47.76 25.89 -84.19
C LYS A 103 -46.51 26.36 -83.44
N PRO A 104 -45.73 27.32 -83.97
CA PRO A 104 -44.55 27.84 -83.29
C PRO A 104 -44.96 28.34 -81.90
N PHE A 105 -44.45 27.68 -80.85
CA PHE A 105 -44.66 28.10 -79.48
C PHE A 105 -43.66 29.22 -79.17
N GLU A 106 -44.00 30.43 -79.58
CA GLU A 106 -43.42 31.67 -79.08
C GLU A 106 -43.85 31.87 -77.62
N GLU A 107 -43.32 31.09 -76.68
CA GLU A 107 -43.45 31.35 -75.25
C GLU A 107 -42.29 30.69 -74.47
N ALA A 108 -41.06 31.15 -74.73
CA ALA A 108 -39.87 30.80 -73.97
C ALA A 108 -39.34 31.92 -73.04
N PRO A 109 -40.06 32.30 -71.96
CA PRO A 109 -39.41 32.97 -70.82
C PRO A 109 -39.61 32.28 -69.46
N LYS A 110 -40.50 31.28 -69.31
CA LYS A 110 -40.90 30.76 -67.98
C LYS A 110 -40.03 29.60 -67.45
N ASN A 111 -39.43 28.78 -68.31
CA ASN A 111 -38.61 27.63 -67.86
C ASN A 111 -37.18 28.02 -67.45
N GLN A 112 -36.67 29.16 -67.95
CA GLN A 112 -35.34 29.65 -67.60
C GLN A 112 -35.30 30.26 -66.19
N SER A 113 -36.41 30.84 -65.71
CA SER A 113 -36.49 31.37 -64.34
C SER A 113 -36.60 30.26 -63.29
N CYS A 114 -37.25 29.13 -63.62
CA CYS A 114 -37.40 28.00 -62.71
C CYS A 114 -36.06 27.27 -62.46
N LEU A 115 -35.25 27.08 -63.51
CA LEU A 115 -33.89 26.52 -63.39
C LEU A 115 -32.95 27.45 -62.62
N GLN A 116 -33.07 28.78 -62.79
CA GLN A 116 -32.32 29.75 -62.00
C GLN A 116 -32.69 29.69 -60.52
N LEU A 117 -33.98 29.53 -60.19
CA LEU A 117 -34.46 29.35 -58.81
C LEU A 117 -33.90 28.07 -58.15
N ILE A 118 -33.89 26.95 -58.89
CA ILE A 118 -33.36 25.68 -58.38
C ILE A 118 -31.84 25.78 -58.18
N SER A 119 -31.12 26.38 -59.13
CA SER A 119 -29.68 26.63 -59.01
C SER A 119 -29.34 27.54 -57.82
N SER A 120 -30.10 28.62 -57.58
CA SER A 120 -29.89 29.48 -56.42
C SER A 120 -30.17 28.74 -55.12
N PHE A 121 -31.24 27.93 -55.07
CA PHE A 121 -31.58 27.12 -53.91
C PHE A 121 -30.50 26.07 -53.59
N ILE A 122 -29.98 25.36 -54.59
CA ILE A 122 -28.89 24.39 -54.40
C ILE A 122 -27.63 25.09 -53.89
N LYS A 123 -27.27 26.26 -54.45
CA LYS A 123 -26.12 27.04 -53.95
C LYS A 123 -26.30 27.45 -52.49
N GLU A 124 -27.50 27.90 -52.12
CA GLU A 124 -27.84 28.33 -50.76
C GLU A 124 -27.81 27.15 -49.77
N GLN A 125 -28.28 25.97 -50.19
CA GLN A 125 -28.15 24.72 -49.42
C GLN A 125 -26.70 24.26 -49.29
N MET A 126 -25.89 24.36 -50.35
CA MET A 126 -24.46 24.03 -50.30
C MET A 126 -23.69 24.96 -49.36
N THR A 127 -23.98 26.27 -49.36
CA THR A 127 -23.37 27.21 -48.41
C THR A 127 -23.82 26.91 -46.98
N SER A 128 -25.08 26.52 -46.77
CA SER A 128 -25.59 26.16 -45.45
C SER A 128 -24.92 24.87 -44.92
N LEU A 129 -24.72 23.86 -45.76
CA LEU A 129 -24.01 22.62 -45.41
C LEU A 129 -22.52 22.86 -45.11
N SER A 130 -21.86 23.73 -45.89
CA SER A 130 -20.47 24.15 -45.65
C SER A 130 -20.31 24.80 -44.28
N ALA A 131 -21.23 25.69 -43.90
CA ALA A 131 -21.20 26.35 -42.59
C ALA A 131 -21.41 25.35 -41.44
N ILE A 132 -22.31 24.37 -41.61
CA ILE A 132 -22.51 23.31 -40.61
C ILE A 132 -21.25 22.42 -40.49
N GLN A 133 -20.61 22.10 -41.61
CA GLN A 133 -19.38 21.30 -41.62
C GLN A 133 -18.26 21.99 -40.83
N GLU A 134 -18.04 23.29 -41.04
CA GLU A 134 -17.05 24.08 -40.29
C GLU A 134 -17.34 24.09 -38.78
N MET A 135 -18.60 24.30 -38.39
CA MET A 135 -18.99 24.26 -36.97
C MET A 135 -18.75 22.89 -36.32
N VAL A 136 -19.00 21.80 -37.06
CA VAL A 136 -18.75 20.44 -36.57
C VAL A 136 -17.25 20.18 -36.42
N ASP A 137 -16.44 20.64 -37.38
CA ASP A 137 -14.99 20.47 -37.34
C ASP A 137 -14.35 21.28 -36.19
N GLU A 138 -14.81 22.51 -35.94
CA GLU A 138 -14.41 23.30 -34.76
C GLU A 138 -14.76 22.59 -33.46
N LYS A 139 -15.97 22.03 -33.36
CA LYS A 139 -16.41 21.29 -32.17
C LYS A 139 -15.56 20.04 -31.93
N ILE A 140 -15.20 19.32 -33.00
CA ILE A 140 -14.33 18.14 -32.91
C ILE A 140 -12.93 18.56 -32.44
N GLN A 141 -12.37 19.65 -32.97
CA GLN A 141 -11.06 20.15 -32.53
C GLN A 141 -11.06 20.58 -31.05
N GLU A 142 -12.12 21.25 -30.60
CA GLU A 142 -12.27 21.64 -29.19
C GLU A 142 -12.25 20.40 -28.28
N GLU A 143 -13.04 19.37 -28.61
CA GLU A 143 -13.11 18.12 -27.86
C GLU A 143 -11.78 17.34 -27.89
N GLN A 144 -11.07 17.36 -29.01
CA GLN A 144 -9.73 16.75 -29.12
C GLN A 144 -8.72 17.45 -28.20
N SER A 145 -8.69 18.79 -28.18
CA SER A 145 -7.84 19.56 -27.27
C SER A 145 -8.20 19.29 -25.80
N ASN A 146 -9.49 19.17 -25.48
CA ASN A 146 -9.94 18.86 -24.12
C ASN A 146 -9.52 17.45 -23.69
N LYS A 147 -9.61 16.47 -24.59
CA LYS A 147 -9.14 15.10 -24.35
C LYS A 147 -7.63 15.06 -24.08
N GLU A 148 -6.82 15.78 -24.85
CA GLU A 148 -5.37 15.84 -24.64
C GLU A 148 -5.02 16.42 -23.27
N LYS A 149 -5.67 17.52 -22.87
CA LYS A 149 -5.51 18.09 -21.52
C LYS A 149 -5.88 17.10 -20.41
N LEU A 150 -6.92 16.30 -20.62
CA LEU A 150 -7.34 15.30 -19.64
C LEU A 150 -6.32 14.16 -19.53
N LEU A 151 -5.77 13.69 -20.65
CA LEU A 151 -4.73 12.67 -20.69
C LEU A 151 -3.44 13.16 -20.00
N GLN A 152 -3.06 14.42 -20.22
CA GLN A 152 -1.91 15.00 -19.53
C GLN A 152 -2.11 15.03 -18.01
N LYS A 153 -3.29 15.46 -17.54
CA LYS A 153 -3.62 15.42 -16.11
C LYS A 153 -3.57 14.00 -15.54
N LEU A 154 -4.10 13.01 -16.26
CA LEU A 154 -4.04 11.60 -15.84
C LEU A 154 -2.59 11.11 -15.68
N ALA A 155 -1.72 11.41 -16.65
CA ALA A 155 -0.30 11.05 -16.56
C ALA A 155 0.39 11.71 -15.34
N GLU A 156 0.05 12.97 -15.03
CA GLU A 156 0.57 13.66 -13.83
C GLU A 156 0.08 13.01 -12.53
N TYR A 157 -1.17 12.53 -12.49
CA TYR A 157 -1.70 11.80 -11.34
C TYR A 157 -1.02 10.44 -11.17
N GLU A 158 -0.89 9.65 -12.24
CA GLU A 158 -0.19 8.36 -12.24
C GLU A 158 1.25 8.52 -11.73
N GLN A 159 1.99 9.51 -12.24
CA GLN A 159 3.36 9.77 -11.80
C GLN A 159 3.43 10.14 -10.30
N ARG A 160 2.44 10.89 -9.80
CA ARG A 160 2.36 11.25 -8.38
C ARG A 160 2.07 10.04 -7.51
N GLU A 161 1.20 9.14 -7.95
CA GLU A 161 0.89 7.89 -7.25
C GLU A 161 2.12 6.98 -7.18
N GLU A 162 2.84 6.82 -8.29
CA GLU A 162 4.08 6.03 -8.32
C GLU A 162 5.11 6.56 -7.30
N LEU A 163 5.31 7.88 -7.27
CA LEU A 163 6.20 8.52 -6.31
C LEU A 163 5.74 8.25 -4.87
N HIS A 164 4.44 8.34 -4.60
CA HIS A 164 3.87 8.12 -3.28
C HIS A 164 4.03 6.65 -2.83
N VAL A 165 3.79 5.70 -3.74
CA VAL A 165 4.01 4.26 -3.51
C VAL A 165 5.48 3.97 -3.21
N GLU A 166 6.41 4.59 -3.95
CA GLU A 166 7.84 4.44 -3.70
C GLU A 166 8.24 4.97 -2.32
N GLN A 167 7.72 6.15 -1.93
CA GLN A 167 7.95 6.73 -0.61
C GLN A 167 7.41 5.84 0.51
N MET A 168 6.18 5.31 0.36
CA MET A 168 5.59 4.38 1.32
C MET A 168 6.40 3.09 1.44
N SER A 169 6.91 2.55 0.33
CA SER A 169 7.78 1.37 0.32
C SER A 169 9.08 1.61 1.10
N LYS A 170 9.73 2.77 0.89
CA LYS A 170 10.94 3.17 1.64
C LYS A 170 10.67 3.27 3.14
N LEU A 171 9.58 3.92 3.54
CA LEU A 171 9.20 4.03 4.95
C LEU A 171 8.93 2.66 5.59
N ARG A 172 8.25 1.76 4.87
CA ARG A 172 8.00 0.40 5.33
C ARG A 172 9.30 -0.37 5.57
N LEU A 173 10.25 -0.30 4.64
CA LEU A 173 11.56 -0.95 4.78
C LEU A 173 12.35 -0.41 5.98
N LEU A 174 12.36 0.92 6.16
CA LEU A 174 13.01 1.56 7.29
C LEU A 174 12.42 1.09 8.63
N LEU A 175 11.08 1.00 8.71
CA LEU A 175 10.40 0.53 9.91
C LEU A 175 10.75 -0.93 10.22
N ILE A 176 10.71 -1.81 9.23
CA ILE A 176 11.07 -3.22 9.38
C ILE A 176 12.52 -3.35 9.90
N SER A 177 13.47 -2.63 9.30
CA SER A 177 14.87 -2.64 9.73
C SER A 177 15.04 -2.20 11.18
N LYS A 178 14.37 -1.11 11.59
CA LYS A 178 14.40 -0.63 12.99
C LYS A 178 13.79 -1.67 13.96
N MET A 179 12.69 -2.30 13.59
CA MET A 179 12.06 -3.33 14.42
C MET A 179 12.95 -4.57 14.57
N GLN A 180 13.58 -5.00 13.48
CA GLN A 180 14.53 -6.13 13.52
C GLN A 180 15.74 -5.83 14.41
N ALA A 181 16.32 -4.63 14.31
CA ALA A 181 17.44 -4.23 15.16
C ALA A 181 17.07 -4.22 16.66
N LYS A 182 15.90 -3.66 17.01
CA LYS A 182 15.40 -3.70 18.40
C LYS A 182 15.13 -5.13 18.88
N ASN A 183 14.51 -5.96 18.04
CA ASN A 183 14.19 -7.34 18.40
C ASN A 183 15.46 -8.18 18.63
N LYS A 184 16.51 -7.96 17.83
CA LYS A 184 17.82 -8.59 18.03
C LYS A 184 18.40 -8.24 19.40
N GLY A 185 18.43 -6.96 19.77
CA GLY A 185 18.93 -6.53 21.08
C GLY A 185 18.12 -7.13 22.25
N PHE A 186 16.80 -7.25 22.09
CA PHE A 186 15.96 -7.89 23.11
C PHE A 186 16.26 -9.40 23.27
N LEU A 187 16.53 -10.09 22.15
CA LEU A 187 16.87 -11.50 22.17
C LEU A 187 18.23 -11.75 22.84
N GLU A 188 19.22 -10.90 22.53
CA GLU A 188 20.55 -10.93 23.16
C GLU A 188 20.47 -10.68 24.68
N LEU A 189 19.67 -9.69 25.11
CA LEU A 189 19.44 -9.43 26.52
C LEU A 189 18.78 -10.62 27.22
N ARG A 190 17.75 -11.22 26.59
CA ARG A 190 17.08 -12.42 27.13
C ARG A 190 18.06 -13.58 27.32
N HIS A 191 18.90 -13.85 26.32
CA HIS A 191 19.93 -14.89 26.44
C HIS A 191 20.93 -14.59 27.56
N SER A 192 21.38 -13.34 27.67
CA SER A 192 22.29 -12.92 28.74
C SER A 192 21.66 -13.09 30.12
N MET A 193 20.37 -12.74 30.27
CA MET A 193 19.64 -12.96 31.51
C MET A 193 19.47 -14.44 31.85
N GLN A 194 19.25 -15.29 30.83
CA GLN A 194 19.14 -16.74 31.04
C GLN A 194 20.48 -17.31 31.50
N LEU A 195 21.60 -16.92 30.88
CA LEU A 195 22.93 -17.36 31.29
C LEU A 195 23.24 -16.94 32.74
N LEU A 196 22.94 -15.69 33.11
CA LEU A 196 23.10 -15.21 34.49
C LEU A 196 22.24 -15.99 35.48
N LYS A 197 21.02 -16.36 35.08
CA LYS A 197 20.13 -17.19 35.92
C LYS A 197 20.71 -18.58 36.11
N ASP A 198 21.21 -19.21 35.04
CA ASP A 198 21.78 -20.55 35.09
C ASP A 198 23.08 -20.56 35.92
N GLU A 199 23.95 -19.56 35.77
CA GLU A 199 25.12 -19.37 36.63
C GLU A 199 24.74 -19.20 38.10
N TYR A 200 23.69 -18.42 38.38
CA TYR A 200 23.20 -18.20 39.73
C TYR A 200 22.64 -19.49 40.35
N GLU A 201 21.84 -20.27 39.63
CA GLU A 201 21.33 -21.55 40.13
C GLU A 201 22.46 -22.58 40.30
N ASN A 202 23.44 -22.62 39.41
CA ASN A 202 24.62 -23.46 39.55
C ASN A 202 25.47 -23.07 40.78
N SER A 203 25.52 -21.77 41.12
CA SER A 203 26.19 -21.30 42.34
C SER A 203 25.51 -21.75 43.64
N LYS A 204 24.26 -22.20 43.56
CA LYS A 204 23.52 -22.78 44.69
C LYS A 204 23.71 -24.29 44.80
N ALA A 205 24.39 -24.96 43.88
CA ALA A 205 24.63 -26.39 43.98
C ALA A 205 25.88 -26.68 44.82
N CYS A 206 25.81 -27.70 45.69
CA CYS A 206 26.97 -28.16 46.42
C CYS A 206 27.88 -28.94 45.48
N SER A 207 29.12 -28.51 45.27
CA SER A 207 30.07 -29.17 44.36
C SER A 207 30.53 -30.57 44.82
N ILE A 208 30.13 -31.03 46.00
CA ILE A 208 30.44 -32.37 46.54
C ILE A 208 29.34 -33.38 46.18
N CYS A 209 28.06 -33.04 46.44
CA CYS A 209 26.93 -33.96 46.21
C CYS A 209 25.99 -33.54 45.07
N TRP A 210 26.22 -32.37 44.47
CA TRP A 210 25.46 -31.79 43.35
C TRP A 210 24.01 -31.41 43.67
N ASP A 211 23.60 -31.53 44.94
CA ASP A 211 22.29 -31.07 45.41
C ASP A 211 22.28 -29.56 45.69
N THR A 212 21.08 -28.96 45.67
CA THR A 212 20.88 -27.55 46.03
C THR A 212 21.18 -27.31 47.52
N ILE A 213 22.08 -26.36 47.77
CA ILE A 213 22.42 -25.84 49.09
C ILE A 213 21.19 -25.12 49.66
N LYS A 214 20.86 -25.41 50.92
CA LYS A 214 19.67 -24.84 51.58
C LYS A 214 20.04 -23.61 52.42
N PRO A 215 19.09 -22.69 52.68
CA PRO A 215 19.31 -21.59 53.62
C PRO A 215 19.42 -22.07 55.07
N SER A 216 18.88 -23.25 55.39
CA SER A 216 18.86 -23.82 56.74
C SER A 216 18.84 -25.35 56.73
N GLY A 217 19.08 -25.97 57.89
CA GLY A 217 19.15 -27.42 58.06
C GLY A 217 20.56 -28.00 57.98
N SER A 218 20.65 -29.32 57.78
CA SER A 218 21.92 -30.07 57.79
C SER A 218 22.74 -29.91 56.50
N HIS A 219 22.11 -29.52 55.40
CA HIS A 219 22.75 -29.20 54.13
C HIS A 219 22.66 -27.69 53.86
N ARG A 220 22.87 -26.89 54.90
CA ARG A 220 22.83 -25.42 54.80
C ARG A 220 24.10 -24.84 54.17
N ALA A 221 24.00 -23.64 53.61
CA ALA A 221 25.12 -22.92 53.03
C ALA A 221 26.21 -22.59 54.05
N VAL A 222 27.43 -23.06 53.78
CA VAL A 222 28.65 -22.70 54.50
C VAL A 222 29.76 -22.36 53.52
N SER A 223 30.72 -21.56 53.98
CA SER A 223 31.94 -21.25 53.23
C SER A 223 33.18 -21.70 53.98
N LEU A 224 34.22 -22.03 53.22
CA LEU A 224 35.58 -22.10 53.74
C LEU A 224 36.25 -20.71 53.70
N LEU A 225 37.37 -20.55 54.40
CA LEU A 225 38.19 -19.33 54.34
C LEU A 225 38.62 -18.92 52.93
N CYS A 226 38.74 -19.89 52.01
CA CYS A 226 39.03 -19.62 50.61
C CYS A 226 37.83 -19.08 49.80
N GLY A 227 36.65 -18.93 50.43
CA GLY A 227 35.44 -18.36 49.82
C GLY A 227 34.53 -19.35 49.11
N HIS A 228 34.93 -20.63 48.96
CA HIS A 228 34.11 -21.64 48.27
C HIS A 228 32.94 -22.12 49.13
N LEU A 229 31.79 -22.34 48.47
CA LEU A 229 30.52 -22.69 49.08
C LEU A 229 30.20 -24.17 48.99
N PHE A 230 29.64 -24.72 50.07
CA PHE A 230 29.23 -26.11 50.15
C PHE A 230 28.02 -26.27 51.08
N GLY A 231 27.35 -27.41 51.01
CA GLY A 231 26.43 -27.84 52.07
C GLY A 231 27.20 -28.31 53.29
N GLU A 232 26.82 -27.85 54.49
CA GLU A 232 27.56 -28.07 55.74
C GLU A 232 27.92 -29.54 55.99
N ARG A 233 26.94 -30.45 55.92
CA ARG A 233 27.18 -31.88 56.12
C ARG A 233 28.21 -32.44 55.14
N CYS A 234 28.19 -31.99 53.89
CA CYS A 234 29.07 -32.51 52.85
C CYS A 234 30.50 -32.04 53.03
N ILE A 235 30.72 -30.75 53.30
CA ILE A 235 32.08 -30.26 53.49
C ILE A 235 32.71 -30.77 54.79
N ARG A 236 31.94 -30.87 55.89
CA ARG A 236 32.45 -31.48 57.13
C ARG A 236 32.87 -32.93 56.90
N PHE A 237 32.08 -33.72 56.18
CA PHE A 237 32.45 -35.10 55.85
C PHE A 237 33.69 -35.18 54.95
N SER A 238 33.82 -34.28 53.96
CA SER A 238 35.01 -34.22 53.10
C SER A 238 36.28 -33.89 53.89
N LEU A 239 36.19 -32.98 54.86
CA LEU A 239 37.33 -32.54 55.67
C LEU A 239 37.82 -33.60 56.68
N LEU A 240 37.02 -34.63 56.97
CA LEU A 240 37.48 -35.79 57.73
C LEU A 240 38.48 -36.64 56.93
N SER A 241 38.37 -36.63 55.60
CA SER A 241 39.19 -37.45 54.70
C SER A 241 40.32 -36.67 54.02
N SER A 242 40.18 -35.35 53.86
CA SER A 242 41.17 -34.48 53.21
C SER A 242 41.17 -33.08 53.82
N LEU A 243 42.34 -32.58 54.24
CA LEU A 243 42.50 -31.24 54.86
C LEU A 243 42.63 -30.12 53.82
N GLU A 244 41.94 -30.24 52.70
CA GLU A 244 42.00 -29.32 51.56
C GLU A 244 40.60 -29.01 51.05
N CYS A 245 40.42 -27.80 50.51
CA CYS A 245 39.19 -27.41 49.84
C CYS A 245 38.95 -28.29 48.59
N PRO A 246 37.77 -28.92 48.44
CA PRO A 246 37.46 -29.75 47.26
C PRO A 246 37.53 -29.01 45.91
N GLN A 247 37.40 -27.68 45.91
CA GLN A 247 37.38 -26.87 44.70
C GLN A 247 38.75 -26.28 44.33
N CYS A 248 39.48 -25.69 45.28
CA CYS A 248 40.76 -25.02 45.00
C CYS A 248 41.98 -25.64 45.66
N ARG A 249 41.79 -26.71 46.45
CA ARG A 249 42.85 -27.40 47.21
C ARG A 249 43.60 -26.53 48.23
N ALA A 250 43.09 -25.35 48.56
CA ALA A 250 43.64 -24.56 49.66
C ALA A 250 43.50 -25.33 50.98
N PRO A 251 44.48 -25.25 51.90
CA PRO A 251 44.39 -25.90 53.21
C PRO A 251 43.12 -25.48 53.94
N ALA A 252 42.37 -26.45 54.45
CA ALA A 252 41.11 -26.22 55.13
C ALA A 252 40.89 -27.24 56.25
N HIS A 253 40.44 -26.77 57.40
CA HIS A 253 40.10 -27.59 58.56
C HIS A 253 38.64 -27.41 58.95
N GLU A 254 38.10 -28.30 59.78
CA GLU A 254 36.70 -28.23 60.20
C GLU A 254 36.35 -26.92 60.93
N ARG A 255 37.31 -26.33 61.64
CA ARG A 255 37.18 -25.01 62.29
C ARG A 255 37.10 -23.83 61.31
N ASP A 256 37.50 -24.04 60.06
CA ASP A 256 37.52 -23.03 59.00
C ASP A 256 36.17 -22.95 58.25
N VAL A 257 35.19 -23.75 58.66
CA VAL A 257 33.84 -23.79 58.10
C VAL A 257 32.96 -22.73 58.77
N HIS A 258 32.52 -21.74 57.99
CA HIS A 258 31.72 -20.61 58.48
C HIS A 258 30.32 -20.60 57.85
N ASN A 259 29.30 -20.36 58.68
CA ASN A 259 27.92 -20.24 58.21
C ASN A 259 27.73 -18.96 57.37
N ILE A 260 26.94 -19.08 56.30
CA ILE A 260 26.46 -17.91 55.55
C ILE A 260 25.04 -17.58 55.99
N TYR A 261 24.86 -16.36 56.48
CA TYR A 261 23.54 -15.83 56.84
C TYR A 261 22.97 -15.03 55.68
N GLY A 262 21.66 -15.16 55.43
CA GLY A 262 21.00 -14.49 54.30
C GLY A 262 21.21 -15.18 52.96
N PHE A 263 21.55 -16.47 52.94
CA PHE A 263 21.51 -17.26 51.72
C PHE A 263 20.06 -17.29 51.19
N PRO A 264 19.82 -16.87 49.95
CA PRO A 264 18.46 -16.75 49.41
C PRO A 264 17.78 -18.11 49.35
N ALA A 265 16.52 -18.15 49.80
CA ALA A 265 15.66 -19.34 49.77
C ALA A 265 15.24 -19.72 48.35
#